data_AF-A0A523H2S3-F1
#
_entry.id   AF-A0A523H2S3-F1
#
_cell.length_a   1.000
_cell.length_b   1.000
_cell.length_c   1.000
_cell.angle_alpha   90.00
_cell.angle_beta   90.00
_cell.angle_gamma   90.00
#
_symmetry.space_group_name_H-M   'P 1'
#
loop_
_entity.id
_entity.type
_entity.pdbx_description
1 polymer ?
#
loop_
_entity_poly.entity_id
_entity_poly.type
_entity_poly.pdbx_seq_one_letter_code
_entity_poly.pdbx_strand_id
1 'polypeptide(L)'
;MDRFSFLNAVHPSYIAELYDTYLQFPDNIEPSWRSFFQGFDFGIENGSLELLGIEGEGQVVPENVLKEFRVVKLIDGYRTRGHLFTKTNPVRERRKYKPTLALENFGLADSDLDSYFEAGSILGLGKRPLREIVDHLDAIYCDSIGLEYMYIRDPEERKWIQNWINENDN
;
A
#
# COMPACT_ATOMS: atom_id res chain seq x y z
N MET A 1 11.31 28.17 28.55
CA MET A 1 9.87 27.86 28.36
C MET A 1 9.75 27.16 27.03
N ASP A 2 9.08 26.00 27.01
CA ASP A 2 8.85 25.24 25.79
C ASP A 2 7.93 26.05 24.86
N ARG A 3 8.43 26.41 23.67
CA ARG A 3 7.76 27.29 22.71
C ARG A 3 6.46 26.68 22.16
N PHE A 4 6.28 25.37 22.30
CA PHE A 4 5.13 24.63 21.77
C PHE A 4 4.40 23.82 22.84
N SER A 5 4.48 24.25 24.10
CA SER A 5 3.82 23.57 25.23
C SER A 5 2.32 23.34 25.03
N PHE A 6 1.66 24.10 24.16
CA PHE A 6 0.24 23.95 23.83
C PHE A 6 -0.06 22.73 22.94
N LEU A 7 0.94 22.15 22.26
CA LEU A 7 0.76 20.97 21.40
C LEU A 7 0.81 19.66 22.20
N ASN A 8 1.52 19.63 23.33
CA ASN A 8 1.87 18.40 24.04
C ASN A 8 0.69 17.71 24.77
N ALA A 9 -0.49 18.34 24.85
CA ALA A 9 -1.63 17.85 25.63
C ALA A 9 -2.96 17.79 24.86
N VAL A 10 -2.92 17.96 23.53
CA VAL A 10 -4.13 18.15 22.72
C VAL A 10 -4.41 16.92 21.88
N HIS A 11 -5.66 16.45 21.92
CA HIS A 11 -6.08 15.29 21.13
C HIS A 11 -6.09 15.61 19.62
N PRO A 12 -5.63 14.71 18.73
CA PRO A 12 -5.52 14.99 17.30
C PRO A 12 -6.83 15.46 16.63
N SER A 13 -7.97 14.96 17.08
CA SER A 13 -9.28 15.39 16.56
C SER A 13 -9.57 16.87 16.81
N TYR A 14 -9.12 17.40 17.95
CA TYR A 14 -9.30 18.82 18.27
C TYR A 14 -8.41 19.71 17.39
N ILE A 15 -7.19 19.27 17.08
CA ILE A 15 -6.30 20.01 16.17
C ILE A 15 -6.93 20.09 14.77
N ALA A 16 -7.56 18.99 14.30
CA ALA A 16 -8.25 18.96 13.01
C ALA A 16 -9.44 19.93 12.97
N GLU A 17 -10.32 19.91 13.98
CA GLU A 17 -11.44 20.85 14.08
C GLU A 17 -10.97 22.32 14.15
N LEU A 18 -9.88 22.57 14.87
CA LEU A 18 -9.29 23.90 14.99
C LEU A 18 -8.70 24.38 13.66
N TYR A 19 -8.11 23.47 12.88
CA TYR A 19 -7.59 23.75 11.55
C TYR A 19 -8.71 24.05 10.56
N ASP A 20 -9.81 23.29 10.57
CA ASP A 20 -10.99 23.58 9.75
C ASP A 20 -11.57 24.97 10.06
N THR A 21 -11.59 25.33 11.34
CA THR A 21 -12.01 26.65 11.80
C THR A 21 -11.06 27.74 11.29
N TYR A 22 -9.75 27.50 11.32
CA TYR A 22 -8.74 28.43 10.83
C TYR A 22 -8.87 28.68 9.32
N LEU A 23 -9.15 27.65 8.51
CA LEU A 23 -9.33 27.80 7.06
C LEU A 23 -10.52 28.70 6.68
N GLN A 24 -11.57 28.70 7.50
CA GLN A 24 -12.78 29.50 7.25
C GLN A 24 -12.72 30.88 7.93
N PHE A 25 -12.23 30.92 9.17
CA PHE A 25 -12.23 32.10 10.03
C PHE A 25 -10.89 32.21 10.80
N PRO A 26 -9.80 32.59 10.12
CA PRO A 26 -8.46 32.59 10.72
C PRO A 26 -8.38 33.52 11.94
N ASP A 27 -9.15 34.61 11.95
CA ASP A 27 -9.17 35.57 13.05
C ASP A 27 -9.90 35.07 14.32
N ASN A 28 -10.66 33.98 14.23
CA ASN A 28 -11.42 33.42 15.35
C ASN A 28 -10.65 32.39 16.19
N ILE A 29 -9.45 31.99 15.76
CA ILE A 29 -8.60 31.09 16.55
C ILE A 29 -7.55 31.88 17.35
N GLU A 30 -7.02 31.28 18.42
CA GLU A 30 -5.99 31.91 19.26
C GLU A 30 -4.76 32.31 18.41
N PRO A 31 -4.15 33.48 18.65
CA PRO A 31 -2.99 33.95 17.87
C PRO A 31 -1.81 32.96 17.77
N SER A 32 -1.56 32.15 18.80
CA SER A 32 -0.49 31.14 18.80
C SER A 32 -0.76 30.03 17.78
N TRP A 33 -1.99 29.51 17.75
CA TRP A 33 -2.47 28.54 16.76
C TRP A 33 -2.52 29.11 15.35
N ARG A 34 -2.88 30.39 15.20
CA ARG A 34 -2.87 31.06 13.89
C ARG A 34 -1.46 31.15 13.32
N SER A 35 -0.51 31.55 14.17
CA SER A 35 0.90 31.63 13.79
C SER A 35 1.46 30.25 13.46
N PHE A 36 1.04 29.22 14.20
CA PHE A 36 1.38 27.83 13.93
C PHE A 36 0.85 27.35 12.58
N PHE A 37 -0.45 27.52 12.29
CA PHE A 37 -1.04 27.08 11.02
C PHE A 37 -0.53 27.86 9.82
N GLN A 38 -0.26 29.17 9.96
CA GLN A 38 0.40 29.93 8.90
C GLN A 38 1.79 29.37 8.56
N GLY A 39 2.57 28.97 9.57
CA GLY A 39 3.86 28.31 9.36
C GLY A 39 3.73 26.90 8.79
N PHE A 40 2.69 26.16 9.18
CA PHE A 40 2.37 24.84 8.67
C PHE A 40 1.95 24.89 7.19
N ASP A 41 1.03 25.79 6.82
CA ASP A 41 0.60 26.01 5.44
C ASP A 41 1.76 26.44 4.57
N PHE A 42 2.55 27.42 5.05
CA PHE A 42 3.77 27.85 4.36
C PHE A 42 4.76 26.69 4.17
N GLY A 43 4.88 25.82 5.17
CA GLY A 43 5.72 24.62 5.15
C GLY A 43 5.19 23.52 4.23
N ILE A 44 3.88 23.41 4.00
CA ILE A 44 3.27 22.46 3.07
C ILE A 44 3.29 23.00 1.63
N GLU A 45 2.89 24.26 1.43
CA GLU A 45 2.81 24.88 0.11
C GLU A 45 4.18 25.09 -0.54
N ASN A 46 5.21 25.38 0.27
CA ASN A 46 6.59 25.49 -0.19
C ASN A 46 7.41 24.21 0.10
N GLY A 47 6.75 23.21 0.68
CA GLY A 47 7.33 21.96 1.18
C GLY A 47 7.51 20.89 0.12
N SER A 48 8.44 21.12 -0.81
CA SER A 48 9.36 20.00 -1.03
C SER A 48 10.12 19.80 0.29
N LEU A 49 10.17 18.55 0.76
CA LEU A 49 10.86 18.14 2.00
C LEU A 49 12.31 18.66 2.09
N GLU A 50 12.87 19.08 0.95
CA GLU A 50 14.21 19.57 0.68
C GLU A 50 14.49 21.02 1.15
N LEU A 51 13.50 21.91 1.16
CA LEU A 51 13.74 23.36 1.37
C LEU A 51 13.83 23.78 2.86
N LEU A 52 13.29 22.97 3.78
CA LEU A 52 13.25 23.31 5.21
C LEU A 52 14.58 23.15 5.94
N GLY A 53 15.66 22.72 5.25
CA GLY A 53 16.97 22.46 5.89
C GLY A 53 16.91 21.40 7.00
N ILE A 54 15.76 20.75 7.14
CA ILE A 54 15.60 19.50 7.84
C ILE A 54 16.25 18.51 6.88
N GLU A 55 17.54 18.24 7.08
CA GLU A 55 18.01 16.88 6.85
C GLU A 55 17.17 16.02 7.79
N GLY A 56 16.00 15.65 7.31
CA GLY A 56 15.26 14.62 7.95
C GLY A 56 16.18 13.44 7.81
N GLU A 57 16.75 13.00 8.93
CA GLU A 57 16.36 11.68 9.38
C GLU A 57 14.84 11.63 9.31
N GLY A 58 14.30 11.51 8.08
CA GLY A 58 12.91 11.21 7.88
C GLY A 58 12.70 9.99 8.74
N GLN A 59 11.50 9.84 9.28
CA GLN A 59 11.07 8.48 9.52
C GLN A 59 11.08 7.80 8.15
N VAL A 60 12.25 7.27 7.77
CA VAL A 60 12.46 6.37 6.67
C VAL A 60 11.55 5.23 7.07
N VAL A 61 10.38 5.17 6.43
CA VAL A 61 9.45 4.07 6.63
C VAL A 61 10.31 2.82 6.59
N PRO A 62 10.36 2.04 7.69
CA PRO A 62 11.31 0.95 7.79
C PRO A 62 11.23 0.10 6.53
N GLU A 63 12.38 -0.27 5.96
CA GLU A 63 12.43 -0.90 4.64
C GLU A 63 11.54 -2.15 4.57
N ASN A 64 11.44 -2.88 5.68
CA ASN A 64 10.53 -4.01 5.84
C ASN A 64 9.05 -3.62 5.62
N VAL A 65 8.60 -2.48 6.16
CA VAL A 65 7.23 -1.98 5.96
C VAL A 65 7.00 -1.58 4.51
N LEU A 66 7.98 -0.96 3.85
CA LEU A 66 7.88 -0.68 2.41
C LEU A 66 7.76 -1.96 1.60
N LYS A 67 8.52 -3.00 1.94
CA LYS A 67 8.45 -4.30 1.26
C LYS A 67 7.11 -5.00 1.49
N GLU A 68 6.48 -4.88 2.66
CA GLU A 68 5.11 -5.37 2.87
C GLU A 68 4.13 -4.78 1.84
N PHE A 69 4.14 -3.45 1.65
CA PHE A 69 3.29 -2.81 0.63
C PHE A 69 3.62 -3.27 -0.79
N ARG A 70 4.89 -3.57 -1.09
CA ARG A 70 5.29 -4.13 -2.39
C ARG A 70 4.73 -5.55 -2.59
N VAL A 71 4.67 -6.37 -1.54
CA VAL A 71 4.02 -7.69 -1.58
C VAL A 71 2.50 -7.55 -1.75
N VAL A 72 1.85 -6.58 -1.11
CA VAL A 72 0.42 -6.28 -1.37
C VAL A 72 0.20 -5.90 -2.83
N LYS A 73 1.07 -5.04 -3.39
CA LYS A 73 1.01 -4.65 -4.81
C LYS A 73 1.24 -5.86 -5.74
N LEU A 74 2.12 -6.79 -5.37
CA LEU A 74 2.34 -8.05 -6.07
C LEU A 74 1.03 -8.87 -6.11
N ILE A 75 0.38 -9.09 -4.97
CA ILE A 75 -0.91 -9.79 -4.86
C ILE A 75 -1.96 -9.17 -5.78
N ASP A 76 -2.11 -7.85 -5.77
CA ASP A 76 -3.06 -7.15 -6.64
C ASP A 76 -2.69 -7.27 -8.12
N GLY A 77 -1.40 -7.31 -8.44
CA GLY A 77 -0.90 -7.63 -9.77
C GLY A 77 -1.37 -9.01 -10.23
N TYR A 78 -1.25 -10.03 -9.40
CA TYR A 78 -1.74 -11.38 -9.72
C TYR A 78 -3.26 -11.42 -9.93
N ARG A 79 -4.03 -10.78 -9.05
CA ARG A 79 -5.50 -10.69 -9.15
C ARG A 79 -5.99 -10.04 -10.42
N THR A 80 -5.32 -8.98 -10.86
CA THR A 80 -5.76 -8.16 -11.99
C THR A 80 -5.31 -8.69 -13.34
N ARG A 81 -4.15 -9.35 -13.42
CA ARG A 81 -3.54 -9.74 -14.69
C ARG A 81 -2.98 -11.17 -14.74
N GLY A 82 -3.07 -11.96 -13.67
CA GLY A 82 -2.59 -13.35 -13.64
C GLY A 82 -3.19 -14.23 -14.73
N HIS A 83 -4.47 -14.02 -15.07
CA HIS A 83 -5.15 -14.71 -16.17
C HIS A 83 -4.43 -14.62 -17.53
N LEU A 84 -3.62 -13.58 -17.76
CA LEU A 84 -2.81 -13.42 -18.97
C LEU A 84 -1.63 -14.41 -19.05
N PHE A 85 -1.20 -14.94 -17.90
CA PHE A 85 -0.02 -15.80 -17.73
C PHE A 85 -0.37 -17.27 -17.47
N THR A 86 -1.64 -17.64 -17.61
CA THR A 86 -2.14 -19.00 -17.39
C THR A 86 -1.66 -20.02 -18.42
N LYS A 87 -1.56 -21.29 -18.01
CA LYS A 87 -1.19 -22.45 -18.84
C LYS A 87 -2.39 -23.09 -19.54
N THR A 88 -3.39 -22.31 -19.95
CA THR A 88 -4.66 -22.85 -20.49
C THR A 88 -4.58 -23.38 -21.93
N ASN A 89 -3.48 -23.16 -22.66
CA ASN A 89 -3.37 -23.57 -24.07
C ASN A 89 -2.49 -24.84 -24.20
N PRO A 90 -3.08 -26.03 -24.42
CA PRO A 90 -2.34 -27.29 -24.50
C PRO A 90 -1.64 -27.50 -25.87
N VAL A 91 -1.94 -26.69 -26.88
CA VAL A 91 -1.49 -26.93 -28.26
C VAL A 91 -0.30 -26.04 -28.63
N ARG A 92 -0.26 -24.80 -28.13
CA ARG A 92 0.75 -23.80 -28.50
C ARG A 92 1.11 -22.90 -27.33
N GLU A 93 2.32 -22.37 -27.38
CA GLU A 93 2.76 -21.32 -26.45
C GLU A 93 1.82 -20.10 -26.54
N ARG A 94 1.48 -19.53 -25.38
CA ARG A 94 0.62 -18.34 -25.30
C ARG A 94 1.38 -17.08 -25.68
N ARG A 95 0.62 -16.01 -25.91
CA ARG A 95 1.17 -14.66 -26.11
C ARG A 95 1.95 -14.23 -24.86
N LYS A 96 3.10 -13.60 -25.07
CA LYS A 96 3.91 -13.01 -24.00
C LYS A 96 3.40 -11.60 -23.71
N TYR A 97 3.01 -11.36 -22.47
CA TYR A 97 2.52 -10.06 -22.00
C TYR A 97 3.59 -9.30 -21.23
N LYS A 98 3.58 -7.97 -21.32
CA LYS A 98 4.45 -7.05 -20.57
C LYS A 98 3.61 -5.94 -19.92
N PRO A 99 3.97 -5.46 -18.71
CA PRO A 99 5.00 -6.02 -17.82
C PRO A 99 4.64 -7.43 -17.33
N THR A 100 5.62 -8.20 -16.87
CA THR A 100 5.42 -9.56 -16.34
C THR A 100 5.05 -9.52 -14.84
N LEU A 101 4.73 -10.66 -14.24
CA LEU A 101 4.54 -10.79 -12.79
C LEU A 101 5.87 -10.91 -12.02
N ALA A 102 7.01 -10.69 -12.68
CA ALA A 102 8.32 -10.76 -12.04
C ALA A 102 8.48 -9.74 -10.90
N LEU A 103 9.19 -10.13 -9.85
CA LEU A 103 9.33 -9.40 -8.58
C LEU A 103 9.84 -7.96 -8.76
N GLU A 104 10.73 -7.74 -9.72
CA GLU A 104 11.37 -6.46 -9.98
C GLU A 104 10.36 -5.40 -10.42
N ASN A 105 9.28 -5.82 -11.12
CA ASN A 105 8.20 -4.93 -11.53
C ASN A 105 7.40 -4.38 -10.34
N PHE A 106 7.58 -4.96 -9.15
CA PHE A 106 6.97 -4.55 -7.89
C PHE A 106 7.99 -3.97 -6.90
N GLY A 107 9.27 -3.86 -7.29
CA GLY A 107 10.35 -3.37 -6.44
C GLY A 107 10.82 -4.40 -5.40
N LEU A 108 10.57 -5.69 -5.64
CA LEU A 108 11.09 -6.81 -4.86
C LEU A 108 12.27 -7.43 -5.60
N ALA A 109 13.20 -8.04 -4.88
CA ALA A 109 14.34 -8.76 -5.45
C ALA A 109 14.30 -10.23 -5.05
N ASP A 110 15.03 -11.09 -5.78
CA ASP A 110 15.15 -12.51 -5.45
C ASP A 110 15.73 -12.74 -4.04
N SER A 111 16.54 -11.81 -3.53
CA SER A 111 17.04 -11.85 -2.14
C SER A 111 15.94 -11.74 -1.09
N ASP A 112 14.75 -11.25 -1.46
CA ASP A 112 13.61 -11.12 -0.56
C ASP A 112 12.78 -12.42 -0.46
N LEU A 113 13.04 -13.44 -1.29
CA LEU A 113 12.26 -14.68 -1.34
C LEU A 113 12.18 -15.42 0.00
N ASP A 114 13.27 -15.40 0.77
CA ASP A 114 13.35 -16.03 2.10
C ASP A 114 12.93 -15.10 3.25
N SER A 115 12.61 -13.84 2.96
CA SER A 115 12.09 -12.90 3.94
C SER A 115 10.61 -13.16 4.23
N TYR A 116 10.22 -13.04 5.49
CA TYR A 116 8.86 -13.29 5.95
C TYR A 116 7.99 -12.03 5.91
N PHE A 117 6.81 -12.14 5.34
CA PHE A 117 5.86 -11.06 5.15
C PHE A 117 4.52 -11.37 5.80
N GLU A 118 3.97 -10.39 6.51
CA GLU A 118 2.63 -10.43 7.08
C GLU A 118 1.55 -10.31 6.00
N ALA A 119 1.88 -9.75 4.83
CA ALA A 119 0.99 -9.68 3.67
C ALA A 119 0.43 -11.04 3.23
N GLY A 120 1.07 -12.16 3.58
CA GLY A 120 0.53 -13.52 3.35
C GLY A 120 -0.81 -13.77 4.04
N SER A 121 -1.13 -13.04 5.11
CA SER A 121 -2.44 -13.07 5.77
C SER A 121 -3.60 -12.65 4.86
N ILE A 122 -3.36 -11.83 3.82
CA ILE A 122 -4.36 -11.46 2.80
C ILE A 122 -4.84 -12.68 1.99
N LEU A 123 -3.97 -13.70 1.89
CA LEU A 123 -4.23 -14.95 1.19
C LEU A 123 -4.67 -16.07 2.15
N GLY A 124 -4.85 -15.78 3.45
CA GLY A 124 -5.17 -16.80 4.45
C GLY A 124 -3.99 -17.66 4.91
N LEU A 125 -2.76 -17.39 4.44
CA LEU A 125 -1.55 -18.16 4.76
C LEU A 125 -0.90 -17.77 6.10
N GLY A 126 -1.23 -16.59 6.62
CA GLY A 126 -0.53 -15.95 7.73
C GLY A 126 0.83 -15.36 7.32
N LYS A 127 1.68 -15.08 8.30
CA LYS A 127 3.07 -14.64 8.06
C LYS A 127 3.91 -15.76 7.42
N ARG A 128 4.38 -15.55 6.19
CA ARG A 128 5.08 -16.56 5.37
C ARG A 128 6.24 -15.98 4.56
N PRO A 129 7.21 -16.80 4.12
CA PRO A 129 8.26 -16.34 3.22
C PRO A 129 7.66 -15.92 1.87
N LEU A 130 8.24 -14.92 1.22
CA LEU A 130 7.76 -14.42 -0.07
C LEU A 130 7.67 -15.53 -1.13
N ARG A 131 8.59 -16.51 -1.12
CA ARG A 131 8.52 -17.65 -2.03
C ARG A 131 7.20 -18.41 -1.93
N GLU A 132 6.74 -18.71 -0.71
CA GLU A 132 5.47 -19.44 -0.50
C GLU A 132 4.26 -18.60 -0.93
N ILE A 133 4.34 -17.27 -0.77
CA ILE A 133 3.29 -16.35 -1.25
C ILE A 133 3.24 -16.36 -2.77
N VAL A 134 4.39 -16.28 -3.45
CA VAL A 134 4.48 -16.30 -4.93
C VAL A 134 3.99 -17.63 -5.48
N ASP A 135 4.43 -18.75 -4.89
CA ASP A 135 4.01 -20.10 -5.32
C ASP A 135 2.49 -20.28 -5.23
N HIS A 136 1.86 -19.79 -4.16
CA HIS A 136 0.41 -19.83 -4.00
C HIS A 136 -0.33 -18.91 -4.99
N LEU A 137 0.21 -17.71 -5.24
CA LEU A 137 -0.35 -16.81 -6.26
C LEU A 137 -0.24 -17.38 -7.68
N ASP A 138 0.88 -18.04 -8.01
CA ASP A 138 1.07 -18.74 -9.27
C ASP A 138 0.08 -19.90 -9.42
N ALA A 139 -0.14 -20.67 -8.34
CA ALA A 139 -1.11 -21.76 -8.31
C ALA A 139 -2.52 -21.25 -8.59
N ILE A 140 -2.99 -20.22 -7.89
CA ILE A 140 -4.36 -19.68 -8.05
C ILE A 140 -4.57 -19.05 -9.43
N TYR A 141 -3.66 -18.15 -9.85
CA TYR A 141 -3.95 -17.22 -10.95
C TYR A 141 -3.27 -17.55 -12.26
N CYS A 142 -2.26 -18.44 -12.28
CA CYS A 142 -1.40 -18.68 -13.44
C CYS A 142 -1.34 -20.15 -13.89
N ASP A 143 -2.14 -21.05 -13.30
CA ASP A 143 -2.20 -22.43 -13.76
C ASP A 143 -3.24 -22.66 -14.88
N SER A 144 -4.13 -23.62 -14.75
CA SER A 144 -4.95 -24.13 -15.85
C SER A 144 -6.25 -23.33 -16.10
N ILE A 145 -6.69 -22.52 -15.14
CA ILE A 145 -7.89 -21.68 -15.20
C ILE A 145 -7.51 -20.19 -15.15
N GLY A 146 -8.05 -19.39 -16.07
CA GLY A 146 -7.92 -17.93 -16.08
C GLY A 146 -9.02 -17.25 -15.28
N LEU A 147 -8.67 -16.68 -14.14
CA LEU A 147 -9.60 -15.97 -13.26
C LEU A 147 -9.65 -14.48 -13.60
N GLU A 148 -10.82 -13.99 -13.99
CA GLU A 148 -11.11 -12.58 -14.23
C GLU A 148 -12.35 -12.18 -13.43
N TYR A 149 -12.15 -11.41 -12.36
CA TYR A 149 -13.25 -10.97 -11.49
C TYR A 149 -13.06 -9.56 -10.94
N MET A 150 -11.86 -8.98 -11.07
CA MET A 150 -11.55 -7.66 -10.49
C MET A 150 -12.36 -6.51 -11.10
N TYR A 151 -13.02 -6.73 -12.26
CA TYR A 151 -13.95 -5.78 -12.87
C TYR A 151 -15.29 -5.65 -12.12
N ILE A 152 -15.61 -6.58 -11.22
CA ILE A 152 -16.83 -6.53 -10.40
C ILE A 152 -16.76 -5.30 -9.50
N ARG A 153 -17.84 -4.50 -9.49
CA ARG A 153 -17.90 -3.25 -8.72
C ARG A 153 -18.23 -3.47 -7.26
N ASP A 154 -19.01 -4.51 -6.95
CA ASP A 154 -19.38 -4.84 -5.58
C ASP A 154 -18.17 -5.39 -4.81
N PRO A 155 -17.71 -4.71 -3.74
CA PRO A 155 -16.62 -5.19 -2.91
C PRO A 155 -16.92 -6.52 -2.21
N GLU A 156 -18.17 -6.78 -1.81
CA GLU A 156 -18.55 -8.00 -1.09
C GLU A 156 -18.50 -9.22 -2.03
N GLU A 157 -18.95 -9.08 -3.27
CA GLU A 157 -18.81 -10.15 -4.28
C GLU A 157 -17.34 -10.45 -4.57
N ARG A 158 -16.49 -9.42 -4.75
CA ARG A 158 -15.05 -9.62 -4.96
C ARG A 158 -14.40 -10.30 -3.77
N LYS A 159 -14.77 -9.91 -2.55
CA LYS A 159 -14.26 -10.50 -1.32
C LYS A 159 -14.70 -11.95 -1.17
N TRP A 160 -15.94 -12.27 -1.52
CA TRP A 160 -16.43 -13.64 -1.55
C TRP A 160 -15.62 -14.52 -2.51
N ILE A 161 -15.37 -14.05 -3.73
CA ILE A 161 -14.53 -14.77 -4.71
C ILE A 161 -13.11 -14.94 -4.16
N GLN A 162 -12.50 -13.87 -3.61
CA GLN A 162 -11.16 -13.90 -3.02
C GLN A 162 -11.05 -14.95 -1.91
N ASN A 163 -12.01 -14.98 -0.99
CA ASN A 163 -12.00 -15.97 0.09
C ASN A 163 -12.12 -17.40 -0.46
N TRP A 164 -12.98 -17.61 -1.46
CA TRP A 164 -13.17 -18.94 -2.06
C TRP A 164 -11.91 -19.44 -2.78
N ILE A 165 -11.25 -18.61 -3.59
CA ILE A 165 -10.05 -19.01 -4.34
C ILE A 165 -8.81 -19.17 -3.46
N ASN A 166 -8.67 -18.36 -2.40
CA ASN A 166 -7.55 -18.46 -1.46
C ASN A 166 -7.52 -19.81 -0.72
N GLU A 167 -8.67 -20.48 -0.59
CA GLU A 167 -8.77 -21.80 0.07
C GLU A 167 -8.63 -22.97 -0.91
N ASN A 168 -9.06 -22.82 -2.17
CA ASN A 168 -9.29 -23.95 -3.08
C ASN A 168 -8.29 -24.06 -4.23
N ASP A 169 -7.38 -23.10 -4.42
CA ASP A 169 -6.45 -23.03 -5.56
C ASP A 169 -7.14 -23.19 -6.93
N ASN A 170 -6.37 -23.49 -8.00
CA ASN A 170 -6.81 -23.65 -9.39
C ASN A 170 -7.01 -25.11 -9.78
#